data_AF-A0A9Q0M2K7-F1
#
_entry.id   AF-A0A9Q0M2K7-F1
#
_cell.length_a   1.000
_cell.length_b   1.000
_cell.length_c   1.000
_cell.angle_alpha   90.00
_cell.angle_beta   90.00
_cell.angle_gamma   90.00
#
_symmetry.space_group_name_H-M   'P 1'
#
loop_
_entity.id
_entity.type
_entity.pdbx_description
1 polymer ?
#
loop_
_entity_poly.entity_id
_entity_poly.type
_entity_poly.pdbx_seq_one_letter_code
_entity_poly.pdbx_strand_id
1 'polypeptide(L)'
;MLKLLFGTNEESVATSRQVLNVFVKMLELLKSSFGQRARSSSTTSRLRDSFDNAAQAGLSMVQGYVKSVLTNDPQCVQRNICEGAKNAAGESRELGGLIAQLGGYATSYLLENQRHVDFSKSFEAARIGRSGAKCHEIYRCNEP
;
A
#
# COMPACT_ATOMS: atom_id res chain seq x y z
N MET A 1 22.04 17.30 26.07
CA MET A 1 21.95 16.06 26.86
C MET A 1 21.60 14.94 25.88
N LEU A 2 22.60 14.44 25.17
CA LEU A 2 22.51 13.47 24.08
C LEU A 2 23.82 12.66 24.14
N LYS A 3 23.73 11.33 23.96
CA LYS A 3 24.76 10.29 24.09
C LYS A 3 25.01 9.81 25.53
N LEU A 4 24.52 8.60 25.80
CA LEU A 4 25.29 7.44 26.29
C LEU A 4 24.27 6.43 26.84
N LEU A 5 23.87 5.44 26.03
CA LEU A 5 23.34 4.15 26.49
C LEU A 5 23.36 3.15 25.32
N PHE A 6 24.46 3.15 24.56
CA PHE A 6 24.86 2.04 23.70
C PHE A 6 25.98 1.28 24.42
N GLY A 7 25.56 0.28 25.20
CA GLY A 7 26.33 -0.86 25.69
C GLY A 7 25.28 -1.91 26.05
N THR A 8 25.26 -3.14 25.54
CA THR A 8 26.31 -4.06 25.09
C THR A 8 25.82 -4.84 23.84
N ASN A 9 26.68 -4.99 22.83
CA ASN A 9 26.32 -5.48 21.48
C ASN A 9 26.39 -7.01 21.29
N GLU A 10 26.64 -7.82 22.32
CA GLU A 10 26.77 -9.28 22.16
C GLU A 10 25.55 -10.06 22.68
N GLU A 11 24.95 -9.65 23.80
CA GLU A 11 23.75 -10.31 24.35
C GLU A 11 22.47 -9.93 23.58
N SER A 12 22.42 -8.70 23.04
CA SER A 12 21.28 -8.20 22.26
C SER A 12 21.19 -8.87 20.88
N VAL A 13 22.31 -9.24 20.26
CA VAL A 13 22.31 -9.91 18.94
C VAL A 13 22.00 -11.39 19.07
N ALA A 14 22.46 -12.06 20.14
CA ALA A 14 22.09 -13.45 20.42
C ALA A 14 20.58 -13.59 20.71
N THR A 15 20.03 -12.69 21.55
CA THR A 15 18.60 -12.62 21.87
C THR A 15 17.78 -12.20 20.64
N SER A 16 18.26 -11.23 19.85
CA SER A 16 17.60 -10.83 18.59
C SER A 16 17.60 -11.96 17.56
N ARG A 17 18.69 -12.73 17.43
CA ARG A 17 18.75 -13.89 16.53
C ARG A 17 17.82 -15.00 16.98
N GLN A 18 17.71 -15.27 18.28
CA GLN A 18 16.77 -16.24 18.82
C GLN A 18 15.31 -15.80 18.59
N VAL A 19 14.98 -14.54 18.88
CA VAL A 19 13.65 -13.98 18.66
C VAL A 19 13.30 -13.97 17.17
N LEU A 20 14.22 -13.53 16.29
CA LEU A 20 14.04 -13.58 14.84
C LEU A 20 13.87 -15.02 14.34
N ASN A 21 14.60 -15.99 14.87
CA ASN A 21 14.45 -17.40 14.50
C ASN A 21 13.07 -17.95 14.94
N VAL A 22 12.53 -17.50 16.08
CA VAL A 22 11.16 -17.84 16.50
C VAL A 22 10.14 -17.21 15.55
N PHE A 23 10.29 -15.95 15.18
CA PHE A 23 9.42 -15.29 14.20
C PHE A 23 9.47 -15.96 12.82
N VAL A 24 10.66 -16.33 12.34
CA VAL A 24 10.84 -17.08 11.09
C VAL A 24 10.16 -18.44 11.17
N LYS A 25 10.33 -19.18 12.27
CA LYS A 25 9.63 -20.45 12.48
C LYS A 25 8.11 -20.27 12.55
N MET A 26 7.61 -19.19 13.14
CA MET A 26 6.17 -18.90 13.12
C MET A 26 5.67 -18.57 11.72
N LEU A 27 6.43 -17.82 10.91
CA LEU A 27 6.12 -17.55 9.51
C LEU A 27 6.15 -18.84 8.67
N GLU A 28 7.09 -19.75 8.92
CA GLU A 28 7.16 -21.06 8.28
C GLU A 28 6.00 -21.97 8.70
N LEU A 29 5.60 -21.93 9.97
CA LEU A 29 4.44 -22.67 10.47
C LEU A 29 3.13 -22.10 9.92
N LEU A 30 2.99 -20.78 9.82
CA LEU A 30 1.88 -20.11 9.13
C LEU A 30 1.85 -20.49 7.65
N LYS A 31 3.00 -20.44 6.96
CA LYS A 31 3.13 -20.82 5.55
C LYS A 31 2.81 -22.31 5.34
N SER A 32 3.22 -23.18 6.25
CA SER A 32 2.94 -24.62 6.21
C SER A 32 1.46 -24.93 6.50
N SER A 33 0.85 -24.24 7.47
CA SER A 33 -0.58 -24.37 7.80
C SER A 33 -1.48 -23.92 6.64
N PHE A 34 -1.12 -22.80 5.99
CA PHE A 34 -1.79 -22.37 4.76
C PHE A 34 -1.45 -23.29 3.56
N GLY A 35 -0.23 -23.81 3.49
CA GLY A 35 0.25 -24.68 2.42
C GLY A 35 -0.37 -26.08 2.40
N GLN A 36 -0.71 -26.65 3.55
CA GLN A 36 -1.39 -27.96 3.60
C GLN A 36 -2.86 -27.88 3.19
N ARG A 37 -3.57 -26.77 3.46
CA ARG A 37 -4.93 -26.55 2.93
C ARG A 37 -4.96 -26.20 1.43
N ALA A 38 -3.83 -25.81 0.85
CA ALA A 38 -3.73 -25.43 -0.56
C ALA A 38 -3.45 -26.59 -1.53
N ARG A 39 -3.30 -27.84 -1.05
CA ARG A 39 -3.12 -29.05 -1.89
C ARG A 39 -4.43 -29.57 -2.54
N SER A 40 -5.35 -28.68 -2.88
CA SER A 40 -6.42 -28.95 -3.86
C SER A 40 -6.08 -28.14 -5.11
N SER A 41 -5.87 -28.79 -6.26
CA SER A 41 -5.24 -28.20 -7.46
C SER A 41 -6.05 -27.11 -8.18
N SER A 42 -7.09 -26.55 -7.54
CA SER A 42 -7.82 -25.35 -7.98
C SER A 42 -7.49 -24.10 -7.15
N THR A 43 -6.88 -24.25 -5.97
CA THR A 43 -6.64 -23.14 -5.04
C THR A 43 -5.35 -22.38 -5.36
N THR A 44 -4.30 -23.05 -5.84
CA THR A 44 -3.01 -22.40 -6.17
C THR A 44 -3.13 -21.43 -7.34
N SER A 45 -3.87 -21.78 -8.40
CA SER A 45 -4.11 -20.88 -9.53
C SER A 45 -4.95 -19.67 -9.11
N ARG A 46 -6.04 -19.89 -8.35
CA ARG A 46 -6.85 -18.77 -7.81
C ARG A 46 -6.08 -17.86 -6.87
N LEU A 47 -5.19 -18.42 -6.06
CA LEU A 47 -4.31 -17.65 -5.19
C LEU A 47 -3.31 -16.84 -6.02
N ARG A 48 -2.68 -17.46 -7.04
CA ARG A 48 -1.78 -16.75 -7.95
C ARG A 48 -2.50 -15.62 -8.67
N ASP A 49 -3.68 -15.88 -9.24
CA ASP A 49 -4.49 -14.87 -9.92
C ASP A 49 -4.89 -13.75 -8.95
N SER A 50 -5.21 -14.08 -7.69
CA SER A 50 -5.51 -13.08 -6.65
C SER A 50 -4.29 -12.23 -6.29
N PHE A 51 -3.09 -12.82 -6.23
CA PHE A 51 -1.84 -12.10 -5.99
C PHE A 51 -1.47 -11.21 -7.17
N ASP A 52 -1.61 -11.70 -8.41
CA ASP A 52 -1.31 -10.94 -9.62
C ASP A 52 -2.26 -9.73 -9.73
N ASN A 53 -3.56 -9.93 -9.47
CA ASN A 53 -4.54 -8.84 -9.41
C ASN A 53 -4.21 -7.83 -8.30
N ALA A 54 -3.81 -8.31 -7.12
CA ALA A 54 -3.41 -7.45 -6.00
C ALA A 54 -2.14 -6.65 -6.31
N ALA A 55 -1.16 -7.26 -6.96
CA ALA A 55 0.06 -6.59 -7.40
C ALA A 55 -0.29 -5.47 -8.40
N GLN A 56 -1.20 -5.73 -9.34
CA GLN A 56 -1.66 -4.73 -10.29
C GLN A 56 -2.36 -3.55 -9.60
N ALA A 57 -3.29 -3.83 -8.68
CA ALA A 57 -3.94 -2.79 -7.89
C ALA A 57 -2.92 -1.98 -7.05
N GLY A 58 -1.89 -2.63 -6.53
CA GLY A 58 -0.79 -1.97 -5.83
C GLY A 58 0.01 -1.04 -6.75
N LEU A 59 0.31 -1.49 -7.97
CA LEU A 59 0.98 -0.68 -8.99
C LEU A 59 0.15 0.55 -9.36
N SER A 60 -1.17 0.42 -9.49
CA SER A 60 -2.07 1.55 -9.75
C SER A 60 -2.00 2.63 -8.66
N MET A 61 -1.95 2.22 -7.38
CA MET A 61 -1.76 3.16 -6.27
C MET A 61 -0.39 3.84 -6.32
N VAL A 62 0.68 3.08 -6.57
CA VAL A 62 2.04 3.61 -6.69
C VAL A 62 2.14 4.58 -7.87
N GLN A 63 1.50 4.29 -8.99
CA GLN A 63 1.45 5.18 -10.13
C GLN A 63 0.76 6.49 -9.78
N GLY A 64 -0.39 6.43 -9.10
CA GLY A 64 -1.09 7.62 -8.61
C GLY A 64 -0.22 8.46 -7.68
N TYR A 65 0.53 7.81 -6.79
CA TYR A 65 1.50 8.46 -5.89
C TYR A 65 2.64 9.13 -6.66
N VAL A 66 3.30 8.42 -7.57
CA VAL A 66 4.42 8.96 -8.36
C VAL A 66 3.97 10.18 -9.15
N LYS A 67 2.82 10.11 -9.85
CA LYS A 67 2.27 11.26 -10.56
C LYS A 67 1.99 12.44 -9.61
N SER A 68 1.43 12.15 -8.43
CA SER A 68 1.18 13.17 -7.40
C SER A 68 2.48 13.86 -6.95
N VAL A 69 3.56 13.11 -6.78
CA VAL A 69 4.87 13.68 -6.40
C VAL A 69 5.47 14.49 -7.55
N LEU A 70 5.24 14.11 -8.81
CA LEU A 70 5.75 14.86 -9.96
C LEU A 70 5.00 16.17 -10.21
N THR A 71 3.84 16.34 -9.58
CA THR A 71 2.97 17.49 -9.74
C THR A 71 3.12 18.47 -8.58
N ASN A 72 2.96 19.77 -8.84
CA ASN A 72 2.91 20.80 -7.79
C ASN A 72 1.49 21.39 -7.57
N ASP A 73 0.56 21.16 -8.50
CA ASP A 73 -0.82 21.63 -8.34
C ASP A 73 -1.60 20.69 -7.40
N PRO A 74 -2.15 21.20 -6.28
CA PRO A 74 -2.91 20.40 -5.33
C PRO A 74 -4.15 19.72 -5.94
N GLN A 75 -4.79 20.32 -6.96
CA GLN A 75 -5.93 19.69 -7.64
C GLN A 75 -5.48 18.51 -8.50
N CYS A 76 -4.35 18.64 -9.18
CA CYS A 76 -3.75 17.57 -9.96
C CYS A 76 -3.22 16.42 -9.06
N VAL A 77 -2.65 16.74 -7.89
CA VAL A 77 -2.31 15.74 -6.86
C VAL A 77 -3.55 14.94 -6.47
N GLN A 78 -4.65 15.62 -6.10
CA GLN A 78 -5.90 14.95 -5.75
C GLN A 78 -6.45 14.10 -6.90
N ARG A 79 -6.37 14.61 -8.14
CA ARG A 79 -6.77 13.86 -9.33
C ARG A 79 -5.95 12.56 -9.48
N ASN A 80 -4.63 12.65 -9.37
CA ASN A 80 -3.72 11.52 -9.54
C ASN A 80 -3.93 10.43 -8.50
N ILE A 81 -4.14 10.81 -7.23
CA ILE A 81 -4.50 9.86 -6.16
C ILE A 81 -5.87 9.24 -6.42
N CYS A 82 -6.86 10.05 -6.80
CA CYS A 82 -8.20 9.58 -7.11
C CYS A 82 -8.18 8.56 -8.26
N GLU A 83 -7.45 8.85 -9.34
CA GLU A 83 -7.31 7.93 -10.48
C GLU A 83 -6.60 6.64 -10.08
N GLY A 84 -5.52 6.73 -9.29
CA GLY A 84 -4.82 5.56 -8.77
C GLY A 84 -5.72 4.67 -7.92
N ALA A 85 -6.50 5.26 -7.01
CA ALA A 85 -7.44 4.53 -6.15
C ALA A 85 -8.62 3.94 -6.94
N LYS A 86 -9.10 4.64 -7.97
CA LYS A 86 -10.13 4.11 -8.88
C LYS A 86 -9.63 2.90 -9.65
N ASN A 87 -8.43 2.98 -10.21
CA ASN A 87 -7.83 1.89 -10.96
C ASN A 87 -7.58 0.70 -10.04
N ALA A 88 -6.98 0.92 -8.87
CA ALA A 88 -6.75 -0.14 -7.89
C ALA A 88 -8.04 -0.84 -7.44
N ALA A 89 -9.12 -0.07 -7.22
CA ALA A 89 -10.43 -0.62 -6.88
C ALA A 89 -11.10 -1.39 -8.04
N GLY A 90 -10.86 -0.98 -9.29
CA GLY A 90 -11.42 -1.62 -10.48
C GLY A 90 -10.67 -2.86 -10.96
N GLU A 91 -9.35 -2.92 -10.76
CA GLU A 91 -8.49 -4.01 -11.24
C GLU A 91 -8.62 -5.30 -10.43
N SER A 92 -9.03 -5.19 -9.17
CA SER A 92 -9.14 -6.33 -8.26
C SER A 92 -10.51 -6.37 -7.60
N ARG A 93 -11.31 -7.41 -7.90
CA ARG A 93 -12.67 -7.59 -7.35
C ARG A 93 -12.74 -7.38 -5.84
N GLU A 94 -12.20 -8.31 -5.05
CA GLU A 94 -12.30 -8.27 -3.58
C GLU A 94 -11.12 -7.52 -2.94
N LEU A 95 -9.91 -7.67 -3.50
CA LEU A 95 -8.70 -7.09 -2.91
C LEU A 95 -8.48 -5.63 -3.30
N GLY A 96 -9.07 -5.16 -4.40
CA GLY A 96 -8.83 -3.83 -4.93
C GLY A 96 -9.35 -2.74 -4.02
N GLY A 97 -10.52 -2.93 -3.43
CA GLY A 97 -11.08 -2.00 -2.45
C GLY A 97 -10.22 -1.87 -1.18
N LEU A 98 -9.64 -2.97 -0.72
CA LEU A 98 -8.70 -3.01 0.42
C LEU A 98 -7.38 -2.32 0.07
N ILE A 99 -6.82 -2.63 -1.10
CA ILE A 99 -5.56 -2.04 -1.57
C ILE A 99 -5.73 -0.55 -1.83
N ALA A 100 -6.84 -0.11 -2.42
CA ALA A 100 -7.14 1.30 -2.60
C ALA A 100 -7.29 2.04 -1.27
N GLN A 101 -7.87 1.39 -0.25
CA GLN A 101 -8.01 1.97 1.09
C GLN A 101 -6.66 2.10 1.81
N LEU A 102 -5.90 1.01 1.89
CA LEU A 102 -4.58 0.99 2.53
C LEU A 102 -3.58 1.85 1.77
N GLY A 103 -3.57 1.72 0.46
CA GLY A 103 -2.78 2.55 -0.45
C GLY A 103 -3.13 4.01 -0.28
N GLY A 104 -4.42 4.37 -0.31
CA GLY A 104 -4.89 5.74 -0.14
C GLY A 104 -4.44 6.37 1.18
N TYR A 105 -4.49 5.61 2.28
CA TYR A 105 -3.96 6.04 3.57
C TYR A 105 -2.45 6.26 3.51
N ALA A 106 -1.70 5.26 3.02
CA ALA A 106 -0.25 5.30 2.95
C ALA A 106 0.25 6.45 2.06
N THR A 107 -0.35 6.63 0.88
CA THR A 107 0.01 7.73 -0.03
C THR A 107 -0.31 9.09 0.58
N SER A 108 -1.43 9.21 1.30
CA SER A 108 -1.80 10.47 1.97
C SER A 108 -0.82 10.81 3.09
N TYR A 109 -0.42 9.83 3.90
CA TYR A 109 0.58 10.01 4.95
C TYR A 109 1.95 10.39 4.39
N LEU A 110 2.39 9.71 3.33
CA LEU A 110 3.65 10.03 2.66
C LEU A 110 3.64 11.43 2.05
N LEU A 111 2.55 11.83 1.40
CA LEU A 111 2.43 13.16 0.79
C LEU A 111 2.37 14.28 1.83
N GLU A 112 1.72 14.06 2.97
CA GLU A 112 1.73 15.00 4.09
C GLU A 112 3.16 15.19 4.61
N ASN A 113 3.88 14.10 4.84
CA ASN A 113 5.23 14.14 5.39
C ASN A 113 6.31 14.62 4.39
N GLN A 114 6.14 14.38 3.09
CA GLN A 114 7.14 14.72 2.07
C GLN A 114 6.86 16.02 1.31
N ARG A 115 5.59 16.39 1.16
CA ARG A 115 5.17 17.51 0.29
C ARG A 115 4.25 18.52 0.98
N HIS A 116 3.96 18.36 2.28
CA HIS A 116 3.04 19.21 3.03
C HIS A 116 1.64 19.32 2.39
N VAL A 117 1.21 18.28 1.67
CA VAL A 117 -0.16 18.18 1.16
C VAL A 117 -1.07 17.72 2.29
N ASP A 118 -2.20 18.39 2.48
CA ASP A 118 -3.17 18.00 3.51
C ASP A 118 -3.57 16.52 3.38
N PHE A 119 -3.35 15.75 4.45
CA PHE A 119 -3.72 14.33 4.52
C PHE A 119 -5.21 14.14 4.21
N SER A 120 -6.08 14.94 4.82
CA SER A 120 -7.53 14.82 4.66
C SER A 120 -7.97 14.97 3.20
N LYS A 121 -7.39 15.92 2.46
CA LYS A 121 -7.73 16.16 1.05
C LYS A 121 -7.24 15.00 0.16
N SER A 122 -6.03 14.51 0.43
CA SER A 122 -5.44 13.39 -0.30
C SER A 122 -6.20 12.08 -0.05
N PHE A 123 -6.57 11.83 1.20
CA PHE A 123 -7.28 10.63 1.60
C PHE A 123 -8.73 10.64 1.11
N GLU A 124 -9.40 11.80 1.13
CA GLU A 124 -10.72 11.94 0.54
C GLU A 124 -10.70 11.73 -0.98
N ALA A 125 -9.68 12.23 -1.67
CA ALA A 125 -9.50 11.97 -3.09
C ALA A 125 -9.35 10.46 -3.38
N ALA A 126 -8.57 9.74 -2.57
CA ALA A 126 -8.48 8.28 -2.65
C ALA A 126 -9.83 7.59 -2.38
N ARG A 127 -10.60 8.09 -1.40
CA ARG A 127 -11.93 7.56 -1.05
C ARG A 127 -12.92 7.71 -2.21
N ILE A 128 -12.92 8.88 -2.84
CA ILE A 128 -13.73 9.19 -4.03
C ILE A 128 -13.31 8.33 -5.22
N GLY A 129 -12.01 8.14 -5.43
CA GLY A 129 -11.51 7.25 -6.48
C GLY A 129 -12.00 5.81 -6.29
N ARG A 130 -11.85 5.28 -5.07
CA ARG A 130 -12.27 3.93 -4.70
C ARG A 130 -13.78 3.67 -4.91
N SER A 131 -14.63 4.69 -4.83
CA SER A 131 -16.07 4.53 -5.10
C SER A 131 -16.41 4.46 -6.59
N GLY A 132 -15.42 4.60 -7.48
CA GLY A 132 -15.60 4.55 -8.93
C GLY A 132 -15.95 5.89 -9.57
N ALA A 133 -15.84 6.99 -8.82
CA ALA A 133 -16.18 8.32 -9.32
C ALA A 133 -15.31 8.76 -10.51
N LYS A 134 -15.77 9.76 -11.26
CA LYS A 134 -15.01 10.34 -12.38
C LYS A 134 -14.07 11.43 -11.87
N CYS A 135 -12.85 11.03 -11.51
CA CYS A 135 -11.83 11.92 -10.94
C CYS A 135 -11.54 13.17 -11.80
N HIS A 136 -11.60 13.07 -13.14
CA HIS A 136 -11.37 14.21 -14.03
C HIS A 136 -12.49 15.28 -13.96
N GLU A 137 -13.72 14.88 -13.63
CA GLU A 137 -14.85 15.81 -13.53
C GLU A 137 -14.81 16.56 -12.19
N ILE A 138 -14.31 15.89 -11.15
CA ILE A 138 -14.20 16.41 -9.78
C ILE A 138 -12.97 17.30 -9.61
N TYR A 139 -11.82 16.84 -10.10
CA TYR A 139 -10.54 17.53 -9.98
C TYR A 139 -10.09 18.02 -11.36
N ARG A 140 -10.36 19.30 -11.64
CA ARG A 140 -9.92 19.93 -12.88
C ARG A 140 -8.46 20.31 -12.77
N CYS A 141 -7.62 19.58 -13.49
CA CYS A 141 -6.19 19.78 -13.54
C CYS A 141 -5.82 20.27 -14.95
N ASN A 142 -5.15 21.41 -15.03
CA ASN A 142 -4.58 21.94 -16.27
C ASN A 142 -3.06 21.75 -16.24
N GLU A 143 -2.62 20.50 -16.27
CA GLU A 143 -1.22 20.20 -16.57
C GLU A 143 -1.01 20.09 -18.09
N PRO A 144 0.07 20.67 -18.63
CA PRO A 144 0.44 20.54 -20.04
C PRO A 144 0.93 19.14 -20.42
#